data_AF-A0ABD1IBH0-F1
#
_entry.id   AF-A0ABD1IBH0-F1
#
_cell.length_a   1.000
_cell.length_b   1.000
_cell.length_c   1.000
_cell.angle_alpha   90.00
_cell.angle_beta   90.00
_cell.angle_gamma   90.00
#
_symmetry.space_group_name_H-M   'P 1'
#
loop_
_entity.id
_entity.type
_entity.pdbx_description
1 polymer ?
#
loop_
_entity_poly.entity_id
_entity_poly.type
_entity_poly.pdbx_seq_one_letter_code
_entity_poly.pdbx_strand_id
1 'polypeptide(L)'
;MGEEDAAPTEQDWLTYISEDLPRTVQESADSAISSARSLQRSSSTHLRSLQEFVPQIGTRYRYYEEAFFAKVKDELVSLREHPALTAGVAVTSCLLLMRGPRRFLIRKTLGRLQSEEAQFVRAENNVKELSLSVDLMKKESQKLFERSVLAERDMKRGHFDLKDAGTQIQGIARSVYKAETEAADLMDLLREIPGREALKLRADVASMASHLRQQRSAIDKKIIKISELGVPV
;
A
#
# COMPACT_ATOMS: atom_id res chain seq x y z
N MET A 1 32.42 -4.91 11.95
CA MET A 1 31.50 -6.02 12.29
C MET A 1 30.11 -5.46 12.09
N GLY A 2 29.65 -5.47 10.84
CA GLY A 2 28.26 -5.16 10.51
C GLY A 2 27.50 -6.47 10.59
N GLU A 3 26.47 -6.48 11.43
CA GLU A 3 25.34 -7.38 11.29
C GLU A 3 24.60 -6.99 9.99
N GLU A 4 24.86 -7.72 8.90
CA GLU A 4 23.88 -7.92 7.82
C GLU A 4 23.02 -9.11 8.31
N ASP A 5 21.79 -8.87 8.74
CA ASP A 5 20.60 -8.67 7.90
C ASP A 5 20.42 -9.85 6.93
N ALA A 6 19.81 -10.90 7.48
CA ALA A 6 19.39 -12.10 6.76
C ALA A 6 18.25 -11.75 5.79
N ALA A 7 18.47 -12.01 4.49
CA ALA A 7 17.42 -11.96 3.49
C ALA A 7 16.32 -13.01 3.83
N PRO A 8 15.03 -12.62 3.88
CA PRO A 8 13.93 -13.57 4.12
C PRO A 8 13.93 -14.69 3.07
N THR A 9 13.56 -15.91 3.47
CA THR A 9 13.43 -17.04 2.53
C THR A 9 12.18 -16.89 1.67
N GLU A 10 12.11 -17.51 0.48
CA GLU A 10 10.90 -17.46 -0.35
C GLU A 10 9.64 -17.97 0.37
N GLN A 11 9.81 -18.89 1.32
CA GLN A 11 8.74 -19.31 2.20
C GLN A 11 8.35 -18.22 3.21
N ASP A 12 9.32 -17.47 3.75
CA ASP A 12 9.06 -16.28 4.59
C ASP A 12 8.48 -15.12 3.78
N TRP A 13 8.85 -14.95 2.52
CA TRP A 13 8.23 -13.98 1.61
C TRP A 13 6.83 -14.42 1.21
N LEU A 14 6.59 -15.71 1.03
CA LEU A 14 5.27 -16.25 0.74
C LEU A 14 4.38 -16.21 1.97
N THR A 15 4.85 -16.51 3.18
CA THR A 15 4.07 -16.33 4.42
C THR A 15 3.91 -14.85 4.76
N TYR A 16 4.93 -14.02 4.51
CA TYR A 16 4.80 -12.58 4.62
C TYR A 16 3.77 -12.04 3.61
N ILE A 17 3.80 -12.42 2.34
CA ILE A 17 2.85 -11.93 1.32
C ILE A 17 1.45 -12.55 1.49
N SER A 18 1.34 -13.80 1.94
CA SER A 18 0.05 -14.51 2.05
C SER A 18 -0.64 -14.36 3.41
N GLU A 19 0.11 -14.17 4.49
CA GLU A 19 -0.46 -14.09 5.85
C GLU A 19 -0.18 -12.74 6.51
N ASP A 20 1.08 -12.28 6.59
CA ASP A 20 1.40 -11.07 7.38
C ASP A 20 1.16 -9.76 6.65
N LEU A 21 1.27 -9.70 5.33
CA LEU A 21 0.99 -8.54 4.49
C LEU A 21 -0.51 -8.28 4.42
N PRO A 22 -1.39 -9.26 4.17
CA PRO A 22 -2.82 -9.03 4.27
C PRO A 22 -3.24 -8.74 5.72
N ARG A 23 -2.65 -9.38 6.73
CA ARG A 23 -2.93 -9.04 8.14
C ARG A 23 -2.48 -7.62 8.50
N THR A 24 -1.27 -7.21 8.15
CA THR A 24 -0.77 -5.84 8.44
C THR A 24 -1.46 -4.78 7.60
N VAL A 25 -1.82 -5.07 6.34
CA VAL A 25 -2.64 -4.17 5.52
C VAL A 25 -4.06 -4.11 6.07
N GLN A 26 -4.61 -5.20 6.59
CA GLN A 26 -5.94 -5.23 7.19
C GLN A 26 -5.96 -4.58 8.59
N GLU A 27 -4.91 -4.74 9.40
CA GLU A 27 -4.72 -4.06 10.68
C GLU A 27 -4.39 -2.57 10.50
N SER A 28 -3.64 -2.22 9.46
CA SER A 28 -3.35 -0.84 9.05
C SER A 28 -4.59 -0.18 8.43
N ALA A 29 -5.38 -0.92 7.64
CA ALA A 29 -6.67 -0.47 7.14
C ALA A 29 -7.67 -0.32 8.30
N ASP A 30 -7.77 -1.28 9.22
CA ASP A 30 -8.64 -1.19 10.38
C ASP A 30 -8.20 -0.11 11.37
N SER A 31 -6.89 0.13 11.51
CA SER A 31 -6.34 1.26 12.29
C SER A 31 -6.55 2.59 11.58
N ALA A 32 -6.42 2.66 10.26
CA ALA A 32 -6.72 3.85 9.47
C ALA A 32 -8.22 4.11 9.42
N ILE A 33 -9.07 3.09 9.43
CA ILE A 33 -10.53 3.18 9.51
C ILE A 33 -10.94 3.56 10.94
N SER A 34 -10.29 3.05 11.97
CA SER A 34 -10.54 3.44 13.37
C SER A 34 -10.05 4.87 13.64
N SER A 35 -8.91 5.26 13.08
CA SER A 35 -8.36 6.63 13.10
C SER A 35 -9.20 7.59 12.25
N ALA A 36 -9.69 7.16 11.09
CA ALA A 36 -10.65 7.92 10.29
C ALA A 36 -11.99 8.03 11.01
N ARG A 37 -12.44 6.99 11.73
CA ARG A 37 -13.64 7.03 12.58
C ARG A 37 -13.46 7.90 13.83
N SER A 38 -12.25 8.03 14.37
CA SER A 38 -11.93 8.89 15.52
C SER A 38 -11.76 10.35 15.09
N LEU A 39 -11.13 10.61 13.94
CA LEU A 39 -11.13 11.93 13.27
C LEU A 39 -12.53 12.31 12.79
N GLN A 40 -13.32 11.37 12.28
CA GLN A 40 -14.73 11.58 11.96
C GLN A 40 -15.54 11.82 13.25
N ARG A 41 -15.20 11.20 14.39
CA ARG A 41 -15.86 11.48 15.68
C ARG A 41 -15.47 12.84 16.25
N SER A 42 -14.19 13.22 16.20
CA SER A 42 -13.68 14.54 16.61
C SER A 42 -14.16 15.67 15.68
N SER A 43 -14.15 15.44 14.37
CA SER A 43 -14.77 16.31 13.38
C SER A 43 -16.29 16.34 13.58
N SER A 44 -16.94 15.23 13.95
CA SER A 44 -18.38 15.20 14.19
C SER A 44 -18.82 15.96 15.43
N THR A 45 -17.98 16.14 16.46
CA THR A 45 -18.35 16.97 17.62
C THR A 45 -18.28 18.46 17.28
N HIS A 46 -17.28 18.89 16.51
CA HIS A 46 -17.19 20.26 15.97
C HIS A 46 -18.22 20.52 14.86
N LEU A 47 -18.52 19.53 14.02
CA LEU A 47 -19.58 19.61 13.02
C LEU A 47 -20.97 19.51 13.66
N ARG A 48 -21.14 18.77 14.77
CA ARG A 48 -22.39 18.76 15.56
C ARG A 48 -22.65 20.09 16.23
N SER A 49 -21.63 20.71 16.83
CA SER A 49 -21.81 22.04 17.42
C SER A 49 -22.16 23.07 16.33
N LEU A 50 -21.50 23.03 15.17
CA LEU A 50 -21.92 23.83 14.02
C LEU A 50 -23.33 23.46 13.53
N GLN A 51 -23.71 22.18 13.54
CA GLN A 51 -25.05 21.71 13.18
C GLN A 51 -26.13 22.10 14.20
N GLU A 52 -25.80 22.38 15.46
CA GLU A 52 -26.71 22.99 16.45
C GLU A 52 -26.87 24.50 16.22
N PHE A 53 -25.82 25.19 15.76
CA PHE A 53 -25.91 26.61 15.39
C PHE A 53 -26.58 26.84 14.03
N VAL A 54 -26.52 25.89 13.09
CA VAL A 54 -27.18 25.98 11.77
C VAL A 54 -28.70 26.17 11.86
N PRO A 55 -29.49 25.42 12.67
CA PRO A 55 -30.92 25.65 12.82
C PRO A 55 -31.21 26.93 13.62
N GLN A 56 -30.37 27.34 14.57
CA GLN A 56 -30.56 28.62 15.29
C GLN A 56 -30.29 29.84 14.42
N ILE A 57 -29.24 29.80 13.60
CA ILE A 57 -28.93 30.84 12.61
C ILE A 57 -29.97 30.79 11.50
N GLY A 58 -30.37 29.59 11.05
CA GLY A 58 -31.39 29.40 10.02
C GLY A 58 -32.77 29.91 10.43
N THR A 59 -33.19 29.68 11.67
CA THR A 59 -34.47 30.19 12.21
C THR A 59 -34.44 31.69 12.45
N ARG A 60 -33.35 32.25 13.01
CA ARG A 60 -33.18 33.71 13.12
C ARG A 60 -33.14 34.36 11.74
N TYR A 61 -32.43 33.77 10.78
CA TYR A 61 -32.36 34.29 9.41
C TYR A 61 -33.72 34.20 8.72
N ARG A 62 -34.43 33.07 8.84
CA ARG A 62 -35.79 32.92 8.32
C ARG A 62 -36.79 33.91 8.92
N TYR A 63 -36.69 34.20 10.22
CA TYR A 63 -37.54 35.19 10.85
C TYR A 63 -37.31 36.60 10.29
N TYR A 64 -36.05 37.02 10.15
CA TYR A 64 -35.74 38.32 9.53
C TYR A 64 -36.06 38.35 8.03
N GLU A 65 -35.88 37.22 7.34
CA GLU A 65 -36.19 37.05 5.93
C GLU A 65 -37.71 37.15 5.70
N GLU A 66 -38.53 36.46 6.50
CA GLU A 66 -39.99 36.52 6.42
C GLU A 66 -40.53 37.90 6.81
N ALA A 67 -39.98 38.55 7.85
CA ALA A 67 -40.37 39.90 8.23
C ALA A 67 -40.01 40.93 7.16
N PHE A 68 -38.85 40.76 6.51
CA PHE A 68 -38.44 41.60 5.40
C PHE A 68 -39.33 41.38 4.17
N PHE A 69 -39.60 40.12 3.79
CA PHE A 69 -40.47 39.81 2.67
C PHE A 69 -41.92 40.22 2.91
N ALA A 70 -42.42 40.12 4.15
CA ALA A 70 -43.74 40.62 4.50
C ALA A 70 -43.84 42.14 4.33
N LYS A 71 -42.85 42.90 4.83
CA LYS A 71 -42.79 44.36 4.62
C LYS A 71 -42.65 44.74 3.16
N VAL A 72 -41.77 44.06 2.42
CA VAL A 72 -41.60 44.30 0.98
C VAL A 72 -42.88 43.97 0.23
N LYS A 73 -43.62 42.92 0.61
CA LYS A 73 -44.90 42.55 -0.01
C LYS A 73 -46.02 43.53 0.33
N ASP A 74 -46.09 44.03 1.57
CA ASP A 74 -47.04 45.07 1.97
C ASP A 74 -46.75 46.39 1.25
N GLU A 75 -45.47 46.77 1.11
CA GLU A 75 -45.06 47.91 0.30
C GLU A 75 -45.35 47.66 -1.20
N LEU A 76 -45.18 46.45 -1.71
CA LEU A 76 -45.53 46.07 -3.09
C LEU A 76 -47.04 46.19 -3.37
N VAL A 77 -47.88 45.84 -2.39
CA VAL A 77 -49.35 46.01 -2.45
C VAL A 77 -49.71 47.50 -2.41
N SER A 78 -48.96 48.33 -1.68
CA SER A 78 -49.08 49.79 -1.65
C SER A 78 -48.55 50.48 -2.92
N LEU A 79 -47.64 49.86 -3.66
CA LEU A 79 -46.99 50.40 -4.88
C LEU A 79 -47.76 50.13 -6.19
N ARG A 80 -49.01 49.64 -6.08
CA ARG A 80 -49.94 49.44 -7.21
C ARG A 80 -50.24 50.73 -8.00
N GLU A 81 -49.83 51.89 -7.49
CA GLU A 81 -50.03 53.20 -8.10
C GLU A 81 -49.00 53.53 -9.20
N HIS A 82 -47.85 52.84 -9.28
CA HIS A 82 -46.83 53.04 -10.33
C HIS A 82 -46.27 51.72 -10.90
N PRO A 83 -46.98 51.07 -11.85
CA PRO A 83 -46.68 49.70 -12.29
C PRO A 83 -45.35 49.52 -13.05
N ALA A 84 -44.81 50.59 -13.66
CA ALA A 84 -43.63 50.47 -14.52
C ALA A 84 -42.29 50.47 -13.76
N LEU A 85 -42.14 51.28 -12.70
CA LEU A 85 -40.89 51.37 -11.93
C LEU A 85 -40.75 50.20 -10.94
N THR A 86 -41.86 49.75 -10.36
CA THR A 86 -41.90 48.65 -9.38
C THR A 86 -41.52 47.30 -10.01
N ALA A 87 -41.88 47.07 -11.28
CA ALA A 87 -41.49 45.84 -11.98
C ALA A 87 -39.98 45.69 -12.12
N GLY A 88 -39.24 46.78 -12.40
CA GLY A 88 -37.78 46.76 -12.53
C GLY A 88 -37.05 46.51 -11.20
N VAL A 89 -37.50 47.14 -10.12
CA VAL A 89 -36.92 46.97 -8.78
C VAL A 89 -37.22 45.58 -8.22
N ALA A 90 -38.42 45.04 -8.48
CA ALA A 90 -38.79 43.68 -8.08
C ALA A 90 -37.94 42.62 -8.81
N VAL A 91 -37.66 42.80 -10.11
CA VAL A 91 -36.84 41.85 -10.86
C VAL A 91 -35.38 41.85 -10.40
N THR A 92 -34.78 43.02 -10.17
CA THR A 92 -33.37 43.12 -9.74
C THR A 92 -33.15 42.62 -8.31
N SER A 93 -34.08 42.91 -7.39
CA SER A 93 -34.05 42.36 -6.03
C SER A 93 -34.27 40.84 -6.01
N CYS A 94 -35.20 40.32 -6.83
CA CYS A 94 -35.41 38.88 -7.00
C CYS A 94 -34.14 38.17 -7.50
N LEU A 95 -33.43 38.77 -8.46
CA LEU A 95 -32.15 38.26 -8.98
C LEU A 95 -31.03 38.26 -7.94
N LEU A 96 -30.97 39.24 -7.03
CA LEU A 96 -29.96 39.28 -5.96
C LEU A 96 -30.24 38.29 -4.83
N LEU A 97 -31.52 38.05 -4.53
CA LEU A 97 -31.96 37.15 -3.46
C LEU A 97 -31.84 35.66 -3.85
N MET A 98 -31.86 35.34 -5.15
CA MET A 98 -31.66 33.97 -5.60
C MET A 98 -30.25 33.43 -5.28
N ARG A 99 -30.19 32.20 -4.76
CA ARG A 99 -28.96 31.54 -4.27
C ARG A 99 -27.86 31.37 -5.33
N GLY A 100 -28.25 31.17 -6.59
CA GLY A 100 -27.34 30.99 -7.74
C GLY A 100 -26.58 32.27 -8.13
N PRO A 101 -27.27 33.33 -8.56
CA PRO A 101 -26.65 34.59 -8.97
C PRO A 101 -25.81 35.25 -7.86
N ARG A 102 -26.21 35.14 -6.59
CA ARG A 102 -25.39 35.60 -5.45
C ARG A 102 -24.00 34.94 -5.41
N ARG A 103 -23.93 33.60 -5.57
CA ARG A 103 -22.64 32.88 -5.62
C ARG A 103 -21.83 33.25 -6.87
N PHE A 104 -22.51 33.48 -7.99
CA PHE A 104 -21.87 33.91 -9.23
C PHE A 104 -21.23 35.29 -9.10
N LEU A 105 -21.95 36.27 -8.53
CA LEU A 105 -21.44 37.62 -8.28
C LEU A 105 -20.24 37.58 -7.33
N ILE A 106 -20.35 36.91 -6.18
CA ILE A 106 -19.27 36.76 -5.20
C ILE A 106 -18.00 36.18 -5.85
N ARG A 107 -18.13 35.13 -6.68
CA ARG A 107 -16.99 34.52 -7.37
C ARG A 107 -16.35 35.43 -8.42
N LYS A 108 -17.14 36.29 -9.07
CA LYS A 108 -16.69 37.15 -10.16
C LYS A 108 -16.23 38.55 -9.72
N THR A 109 -16.78 39.09 -8.63
CA THR A 109 -16.46 40.43 -8.14
C THR A 109 -15.36 40.43 -7.09
N LEU A 110 -15.35 39.46 -6.16
CA LEU A 110 -14.32 39.41 -5.10
C LEU A 110 -12.94 38.98 -5.64
N GLY A 111 -12.90 38.19 -6.72
CA GLY A 111 -11.64 37.83 -7.38
C GLY A 111 -10.92 39.03 -8.00
N ARG A 112 -11.65 40.10 -8.36
CA ARG A 112 -11.11 41.33 -8.97
C ARG A 112 -10.60 42.33 -7.93
N LEU A 113 -10.92 42.15 -6.65
CA LEU A 113 -10.53 43.05 -5.56
C LEU A 113 -9.30 42.54 -4.79
N GLN A 114 -8.74 41.38 -5.16
CA GLN A 114 -7.46 40.94 -4.60
C GLN A 114 -6.34 41.81 -5.15
N SER A 115 -5.56 42.45 -4.28
CA SER A 115 -4.42 43.25 -4.70
C SER A 115 -3.38 42.38 -5.40
N GLU A 116 -2.74 42.94 -6.42
CA GLU A 116 -1.66 42.27 -7.16
C GLU A 116 -0.52 41.85 -6.21
N GLU A 117 -0.25 42.66 -5.19
CA GLU A 117 0.72 42.38 -4.14
C GLU A 117 0.37 41.12 -3.33
N ALA A 118 -0.91 40.91 -2.97
CA ALA A 118 -1.32 39.72 -2.24
C ALA A 118 -1.23 38.45 -3.09
N GLN A 119 -1.46 38.56 -4.40
CA GLN A 119 -1.26 37.44 -5.33
C GLN A 119 0.22 37.12 -5.52
N PHE A 120 1.07 38.13 -5.60
CA PHE A 120 2.52 37.98 -5.73
C PHE A 120 3.14 37.34 -4.48
N VAL A 121 2.81 37.84 -3.28
CA VAL A 121 3.28 37.24 -2.01
C VAL A 121 2.83 35.79 -1.87
N ARG A 122 1.60 35.48 -2.31
CA ARG A 122 1.12 34.09 -2.33
C ARG A 122 1.92 33.22 -3.31
N ALA A 123 2.23 33.73 -4.50
CA ALA A 123 3.04 33.03 -5.48
C ALA A 123 4.47 32.79 -4.95
N GLU A 124 5.09 33.80 -4.32
CA GLU A 124 6.43 33.69 -3.75
C GLU A 124 6.49 32.63 -2.63
N ASN A 125 5.50 32.62 -1.74
CA ASN A 125 5.41 31.61 -0.69
C ASN A 125 5.23 30.20 -1.26
N ASN A 126 4.39 30.03 -2.28
CA ASN A 126 4.21 28.75 -2.96
C ASN A 126 5.49 28.27 -3.64
N VAL A 127 6.27 29.18 -4.25
CA VAL A 127 7.56 28.84 -4.87
C VAL A 127 8.58 28.40 -3.80
N LYS A 128 8.64 29.09 -2.66
CA LYS A 128 9.51 28.70 -1.53
C LYS A 128 9.14 27.33 -0.98
N GLU A 129 7.85 27.09 -0.73
CA GLU A 129 7.35 25.78 -0.28
C GLU A 129 7.71 24.68 -1.28
N LEU A 130 7.48 24.93 -2.58
CA LEU A 130 7.81 23.99 -3.63
C LEU A 130 9.32 23.70 -3.68
N SER A 131 10.18 24.73 -3.57
CA SER A 131 11.63 24.52 -3.56
C SER A 131 12.09 23.63 -2.40
N LEU A 132 11.54 23.84 -1.20
CA LEU A 132 11.84 22.99 -0.04
C LEU A 132 11.37 21.56 -0.26
N SER A 133 10.18 21.38 -0.84
CA SER A 133 9.65 20.05 -1.16
C SER A 133 10.53 19.32 -2.18
N VAL A 134 11.02 20.00 -3.21
CA VAL A 134 11.90 19.43 -4.23
C VAL A 134 13.25 19.04 -3.63
N ASP A 135 13.81 19.86 -2.75
CA ASP A 135 15.07 19.55 -2.06
C ASP A 135 14.95 18.34 -1.14
N LEU A 136 13.82 18.22 -0.41
CA LEU A 136 13.53 17.04 0.40
C LEU A 136 13.37 15.79 -0.48
N MET A 137 12.57 15.88 -1.54
CA MET A 137 12.38 14.78 -2.50
C MET A 137 13.71 14.33 -3.13
N LYS A 138 14.61 15.27 -3.44
CA LYS A 138 15.93 14.95 -3.98
C LYS A 138 16.75 14.13 -2.98
N LYS A 139 16.78 14.52 -1.70
CA LYS A 139 17.49 13.77 -0.65
C LYS A 139 16.89 12.38 -0.41
N GLU A 140 15.56 12.31 -0.36
CA GLU A 140 14.85 11.03 -0.21
C GLU A 140 15.08 10.10 -1.41
N SER A 141 15.07 10.65 -2.63
CA SER A 141 15.34 9.89 -3.85
C SER A 141 16.76 9.31 -3.87
N GLN A 142 17.77 10.07 -3.45
CA GLN A 142 19.15 9.59 -3.34
C GLN A 142 19.26 8.45 -2.33
N LYS A 143 18.65 8.61 -1.15
CA LYS A 143 18.61 7.56 -0.12
C LYS A 143 17.92 6.28 -0.60
N LEU A 144 16.82 6.42 -1.36
CA LEU A 144 16.11 5.27 -1.93
C LEU A 144 16.93 4.60 -3.03
N PHE A 145 17.64 5.37 -3.85
CA PHE A 145 18.50 4.84 -4.90
C PHE A 145 19.70 4.05 -4.32
N GLU A 146 20.32 4.57 -3.28
CA GLU A 146 21.39 3.86 -2.57
C GLU A 146 20.89 2.52 -1.99
N ARG A 147 19.68 2.52 -1.39
CA ARG A 147 19.03 1.32 -0.87
C ARG A 147 18.70 0.32 -1.97
N SER A 148 18.20 0.77 -3.13
CA SER A 148 17.90 -0.14 -4.24
C SER A 148 19.16 -0.77 -4.83
N VAL A 149 20.25 0.00 -4.96
CA VAL A 149 21.54 -0.51 -5.45
C VAL A 149 22.18 -1.50 -4.46
N LEU A 150 21.99 -1.29 -3.16
CA LEU A 150 22.42 -2.24 -2.14
C LEU A 150 21.60 -3.54 -2.23
N ALA A 151 20.26 -3.44 -2.24
CA ALA A 151 19.38 -4.59 -2.38
C ALA A 151 19.65 -5.40 -3.66
N GLU A 152 19.92 -4.74 -4.80
CA GLU A 152 20.28 -5.41 -6.04
C GLU A 152 21.59 -6.21 -5.91
N ARG A 153 22.60 -5.64 -5.24
CA ARG A 153 23.87 -6.33 -5.01
C ARG A 153 23.68 -7.56 -4.13
N ASP A 154 22.89 -7.45 -3.08
CA ASP A 154 22.63 -8.56 -2.15
C ASP A 154 21.81 -9.66 -2.81
N MET A 155 20.82 -9.30 -3.63
CA MET A 155 20.07 -10.27 -4.44
C MET A 155 20.98 -11.03 -5.41
N LYS A 156 21.88 -10.32 -6.11
CA LYS A 156 22.84 -10.96 -7.04
C LYS A 156 23.81 -11.88 -6.31
N ARG A 157 24.31 -11.46 -5.14
CA ARG A 157 25.17 -12.29 -4.29
C ARG A 157 24.43 -13.53 -3.82
N GLY A 158 23.25 -13.37 -3.23
CA GLY A 158 22.42 -14.50 -2.77
C GLY A 158 22.09 -15.47 -3.90
N HIS A 159 21.76 -14.97 -5.10
CA HIS A 159 21.54 -15.81 -6.27
C HIS A 159 22.80 -16.59 -6.67
N PHE A 160 23.99 -15.96 -6.62
CA PHE A 160 25.24 -16.64 -6.91
C PHE A 160 25.55 -17.72 -5.88
N ASP A 161 25.42 -17.42 -4.59
CA ASP A 161 25.69 -18.34 -3.49
C ASP A 161 24.74 -19.56 -3.55
N LEU A 162 23.46 -19.31 -3.86
CA LEU A 162 22.46 -20.37 -4.03
C LEU A 162 22.76 -21.25 -5.23
N LYS A 163 23.21 -20.66 -6.35
CA LYS A 163 23.64 -21.41 -7.53
C LYS A 163 24.87 -22.27 -7.22
N ASP A 164 25.88 -21.72 -6.56
CA ASP A 164 27.09 -22.46 -6.20
C ASP A 164 26.77 -23.64 -5.28
N ALA A 165 26.03 -23.39 -4.19
CA ALA A 165 25.56 -24.43 -3.28
C ALA A 165 24.71 -25.49 -4.01
N GLY A 166 23.85 -25.06 -4.94
CA GLY A 166 23.08 -25.96 -5.79
C GLY A 166 23.98 -26.89 -6.61
N THR A 167 25.01 -26.36 -7.28
CA THR A 167 25.93 -27.19 -8.08
C THR A 167 26.69 -28.20 -7.23
N GLN A 168 27.10 -27.82 -6.01
CA GLN A 168 27.73 -28.72 -5.05
C GLN A 168 26.76 -29.83 -4.62
N ILE A 169 25.52 -29.49 -4.30
CA ILE A 169 24.46 -30.45 -3.94
C ILE A 169 24.19 -31.42 -5.10
N GLN A 170 24.16 -30.94 -6.34
CA GLN A 170 23.99 -31.78 -7.52
C GLN A 170 25.18 -32.75 -7.70
N GLY A 171 26.41 -32.30 -7.41
CA GLY A 171 27.59 -33.16 -7.37
C GLY A 171 27.46 -34.29 -6.34
N ILE A 172 26.99 -33.97 -5.13
CA ILE A 172 26.72 -34.97 -4.08
C ILE A 172 25.57 -35.90 -4.49
N ALA A 173 24.52 -35.40 -5.13
CA ALA A 173 23.43 -36.25 -5.63
C ALA A 173 23.95 -37.32 -6.61
N ARG A 174 24.87 -36.93 -7.51
CA ARG A 174 25.51 -37.86 -8.46
C ARG A 174 26.40 -38.88 -7.75
N SER A 175 27.14 -38.50 -6.71
CA SER A 175 27.96 -39.45 -5.96
C SER A 175 27.12 -40.43 -5.15
N VAL A 176 26.05 -39.96 -4.50
CA VAL A 176 25.08 -40.82 -3.79
C VAL A 176 24.39 -41.77 -4.77
N TYR A 177 24.03 -41.30 -5.97
CA TYR A 177 23.46 -42.17 -7.01
C TYR A 177 24.41 -43.31 -7.40
N LYS A 178 25.71 -43.02 -7.60
CA LYS A 178 26.71 -44.05 -7.89
C LYS A 178 26.88 -45.04 -6.73
N ALA A 179 26.92 -44.55 -5.50
CA ALA A 179 26.98 -45.41 -4.31
C ALA A 179 25.72 -46.27 -4.16
N GLU A 180 24.54 -45.75 -4.48
CA GLU A 180 23.27 -46.50 -4.50
C GLU A 180 23.33 -47.63 -5.53
N THR A 181 23.84 -47.37 -6.74
CA THR A 181 23.99 -48.40 -7.78
C THR A 181 25.02 -49.46 -7.39
N GLU A 182 26.17 -49.08 -6.84
CA GLU A 182 27.20 -50.03 -6.38
C GLU A 182 26.68 -50.91 -5.24
N ALA A 183 25.90 -50.35 -4.31
CA ALA A 183 25.25 -51.10 -3.24
C ALA A 183 24.18 -52.07 -3.77
N ALA A 184 23.44 -51.69 -4.81
CA ALA A 184 22.46 -52.56 -5.47
C ALA A 184 23.16 -53.74 -6.18
N ASP A 185 24.21 -53.46 -6.94
CA ASP A 185 25.02 -54.48 -7.63
C ASP A 185 25.64 -55.47 -6.62
N LEU A 186 26.15 -54.96 -5.49
CA LEU A 186 26.68 -55.81 -4.40
C LEU A 186 25.59 -56.68 -3.76
N MET A 187 24.38 -56.14 -3.59
CA MET A 187 23.24 -56.91 -3.06
C MET A 187 22.86 -58.06 -4.00
N ASP A 188 22.85 -57.82 -5.31
CA ASP A 188 22.58 -58.83 -6.32
C ASP A 188 23.65 -59.93 -6.33
N LEU A 189 24.94 -59.57 -6.25
CA LEU A 189 26.03 -60.55 -6.10
C LEU A 189 25.89 -61.38 -4.82
N LEU A 190 25.60 -60.73 -3.69
CA LEU A 190 25.41 -61.43 -2.43
C LEU A 190 24.21 -62.38 -2.48
N ARG A 191 23.20 -62.12 -3.32
CA ARG A 191 22.00 -62.95 -3.50
C ARG A 191 22.32 -64.33 -4.08
N GLU A 192 23.35 -64.42 -4.92
CA GLU A 192 23.79 -65.66 -5.56
C GLU A 192 24.56 -66.59 -4.62
N ILE A 193 25.18 -66.06 -3.55
CA ILE A 193 26.00 -66.85 -2.62
C ILE A 193 25.14 -67.42 -1.48
N PRO A 194 24.95 -68.76 -1.38
CA PRO A 194 24.30 -69.37 -0.23
C PRO A 194 25.27 -69.46 0.95
N GLY A 195 25.09 -68.63 1.98
CA GLY A 195 25.93 -68.67 3.19
C GLY A 195 25.39 -67.82 4.33
N ARG A 196 25.66 -68.21 5.59
CA ARG A 196 25.19 -67.47 6.78
C ARG A 196 25.84 -66.09 6.92
N GLU A 197 27.10 -65.96 6.53
CA GLU A 197 27.82 -64.68 6.50
C GLU A 197 27.31 -63.77 5.39
N ALA A 198 27.07 -64.32 4.20
CA ALA A 198 26.44 -63.61 3.10
C ALA A 198 25.05 -63.08 3.48
N LEU A 199 24.25 -63.85 4.23
CA LEU A 199 22.95 -63.39 4.74
C LEU A 199 23.04 -62.19 5.68
N LYS A 200 24.07 -62.12 6.54
CA LYS A 200 24.31 -60.94 7.39
C LYS A 200 24.68 -59.72 6.54
N LEU A 201 25.63 -59.89 5.62
CA LEU A 201 26.05 -58.83 4.70
C LEU A 201 24.88 -58.32 3.84
N ARG A 202 23.95 -59.19 3.42
CA ARG A 202 22.74 -58.76 2.70
C ARG A 202 21.88 -57.82 3.53
N ALA A 203 21.70 -58.10 4.83
CA ALA A 203 20.93 -57.22 5.70
C ALA A 203 21.62 -55.86 5.86
N ASP A 204 22.94 -55.85 6.03
CA ASP A 204 23.74 -54.63 6.16
C ASP A 204 23.69 -53.80 4.87
N VAL A 205 23.93 -54.42 3.71
CA VAL A 205 23.89 -53.75 2.38
C VAL A 205 22.46 -53.27 2.06
N ALA A 206 21.42 -54.04 2.38
CA ALA A 206 20.03 -53.60 2.19
C ALA A 206 19.70 -52.38 3.05
N SER A 207 20.18 -52.34 4.30
CA SER A 207 20.02 -51.16 5.17
C SER A 207 20.74 -49.94 4.59
N MET A 208 21.97 -50.12 4.10
CA MET A 208 22.77 -49.05 3.50
C MET A 208 22.14 -48.52 2.21
N ALA A 209 21.69 -49.39 1.32
CA ALA A 209 20.98 -49.01 0.09
C ALA A 209 19.68 -48.25 0.41
N SER A 210 18.93 -48.67 1.44
CA SER A 210 17.75 -47.94 1.90
C SER A 210 18.09 -46.53 2.40
N HIS A 211 19.17 -46.38 3.17
CA HIS A 211 19.63 -45.07 3.65
C HIS A 211 20.08 -44.17 2.49
N LEU A 212 20.83 -44.69 1.52
CA LEU A 212 21.26 -43.93 0.35
C LEU A 212 20.07 -43.47 -0.50
N ARG A 213 19.08 -44.34 -0.70
CA ARG A 213 17.85 -44.00 -1.42
C ARG A 213 17.04 -42.92 -0.71
N GLN A 214 16.96 -42.98 0.62
CA GLN A 214 16.31 -41.94 1.42
C GLN A 214 17.07 -40.60 1.31
N GLN A 215 18.39 -40.62 1.45
CA GLN A 215 19.24 -39.44 1.30
C GLN A 215 19.11 -38.82 -0.09
N ARG A 216 19.14 -39.64 -1.15
CA ARG A 216 18.92 -39.19 -2.52
C ARG A 216 17.59 -38.47 -2.68
N SER A 217 16.50 -39.08 -2.23
CA SER A 217 15.18 -38.44 -2.31
C SER A 217 15.10 -37.11 -1.54
N ALA A 218 15.84 -36.99 -0.44
CA ALA A 218 15.93 -35.75 0.33
C ALA A 218 16.77 -34.68 -0.38
N ILE A 219 17.86 -35.09 -1.04
CA ILE A 219 18.71 -34.21 -1.86
C ILE A 219 17.94 -33.72 -3.09
N ASP A 220 17.26 -34.60 -3.82
CA ASP A 220 16.47 -34.26 -5.01
C ASP A 220 15.38 -33.24 -4.67
N LYS A 221 14.71 -33.39 -3.51
CA LYS A 221 13.74 -32.40 -3.00
C LYS A 221 14.37 -31.02 -2.78
N LYS A 222 15.63 -30.96 -2.31
CA LYS A 222 16.34 -29.69 -2.14
C LYS A 222 16.72 -29.07 -3.48
N ILE A 223 17.16 -29.87 -4.45
CA ILE A 223 17.47 -29.39 -5.81
C ILE A 223 16.22 -28.80 -6.46
N ILE A 224 15.07 -29.48 -6.34
CA ILE A 224 13.79 -28.98 -6.87
C ILE A 224 13.44 -27.63 -6.24
N LYS A 225 13.54 -27.50 -4.91
CA LYS A 225 13.31 -26.21 -4.22
C LYS A 225 14.24 -25.10 -4.73
N ILE A 226 15.50 -25.40 -5.03
CA ILE A 226 16.42 -24.40 -5.59
C ILE A 226 16.00 -24.03 -7.03
N SER A 227 15.54 -24.99 -7.82
CA SER A 227 15.05 -24.71 -9.18
C SER A 227 13.72 -23.93 -9.21
N GLU A 228 12.84 -24.14 -8.22
CA GLU A 228 11.59 -23.39 -8.05
C GLU A 228 11.85 -21.90 -7.81
N LEU A 229 12.97 -21.57 -7.16
CA LEU A 229 13.47 -20.20 -6.97
C LEU A 229 13.97 -19.53 -8.27
N GLY A 230 13.88 -20.21 -9.42
CA GLY A 230 14.36 -19.74 -10.71
C GLY A 230 15.87 -19.84 -10.90
N VAL A 231 16.59 -20.49 -9.98
CA VAL A 231 18.05 -20.68 -10.08
C VAL A 231 18.36 -21.96 -10.86
N PRO A 232 19.14 -21.90 -11.94
CA PRO A 232 19.52 -23.09 -12.69
C PRO A 232 20.60 -23.88 -11.93
N VAL A 233 20.31 -25.15 -11.65
CA VAL A 233 21.18 -26.10 -10.93
C VAL A 233 21.46 -27.35 -11.77
#